data_AF-A0A4R5A9T7-F1
#
_entry.id   AF-A0A4R5A9T7-F1
#
_cell.length_a   1.000
_cell.length_b   1.000
_cell.length_c   1.000
_cell.angle_alpha   90.00
_cell.angle_beta   90.00
_cell.angle_gamma   90.00
#
_symmetry.space_group_name_H-M   'P 1'
#
loop_
_entity.id
_entity.type
_entity.pdbx_description
1 polymer ?
#
loop_
_entity_poly.entity_id
_entity_poly.type
_entity_poly.pdbx_seq_one_letter_code
_entity_poly.pdbx_strand_id
1 'polypeptide(L)'
;MPEPSVAPGRTDGEPRTGTGGRGTPRKAALLAAVFAVSYGLVLSIYSDTFFWFAIPGLLGLVTVVLLAVHLVLRRPFGGGGVPFATDGSDRQGPVKHHYTVLTRRYLLIVVPGVAMTVLPLLLGIGYLNPFIGVGLMLLSLGTRFWLPQIGWSWRSARVLKVYDFEFRSPVQKSNLQSLGRRSLTLGAEGSPRMAAREPLFSDQWPQEIARGVWFAGDEPFGGVILVPDTGELMFTQPANWSVQERARQQAGAERQEKAARAGLARKV
;
A
#
# COMPACT_ATOMS: atom_id res chain seq x y z
N MET A 1 3.09 -40.38 19.62
CA MET A 1 2.49 -39.99 18.34
C MET A 1 3.53 -39.21 17.56
N PRO A 2 4.07 -39.74 16.44
CA PRO A 2 5.01 -39.00 15.60
C PRO A 2 4.24 -38.06 14.67
N GLU A 3 4.65 -36.79 14.63
CA GLU A 3 4.14 -35.77 13.70
C GLU A 3 4.53 -36.11 12.25
N PRO A 4 3.64 -35.86 11.26
CA PRO A 4 3.96 -36.07 9.87
C PRO A 4 4.91 -34.99 9.34
N SER A 5 6.06 -35.45 8.83
CA SER A 5 7.04 -34.68 8.08
C SER A 5 6.41 -34.03 6.84
N VAL A 6 6.37 -32.70 6.81
CA VAL A 6 5.91 -31.91 5.66
C VAL A 6 7.13 -31.57 4.80
N ALA A 7 7.17 -32.13 3.60
CA ALA A 7 8.19 -31.86 2.59
C ALA A 7 8.12 -30.38 2.11
N PRO A 8 9.27 -29.74 1.81
CA PRO A 8 9.28 -28.42 1.18
C PRO A 8 8.88 -28.54 -0.29
N GLY A 9 7.70 -28.01 -0.62
CA GLY A 9 7.22 -27.82 -1.98
C GLY A 9 8.13 -26.88 -2.75
N ARG A 10 8.92 -27.46 -3.65
CA ARG A 10 9.70 -26.81 -4.69
C ARG A 10 8.75 -25.98 -5.58
N THR A 11 8.88 -24.67 -5.52
CA THR A 11 8.26 -23.75 -6.49
C THR A 11 9.37 -23.24 -7.39
N ASP A 12 9.61 -23.99 -8.47
CA ASP A 12 10.46 -23.55 -9.57
C ASP A 12 9.78 -22.34 -10.23
N GLY A 13 10.34 -21.16 -9.99
CA GLY A 13 9.89 -19.92 -10.61
C GLY A 13 10.36 -19.85 -12.05
N GLU A 14 9.42 -19.95 -13.00
CA GLU A 14 9.66 -19.59 -14.38
C GLU A 14 10.15 -18.12 -14.48
N PRO A 15 11.18 -17.84 -15.27
CA PRO A 15 11.59 -16.47 -15.58
C PRO A 15 10.54 -15.87 -16.51
N ARG A 16 9.63 -15.06 -15.96
CA ARG A 16 8.70 -14.27 -16.78
C ARG A 16 9.47 -13.21 -17.55
N THR A 17 9.66 -13.50 -18.82
CA THR A 17 10.06 -12.58 -19.87
C THR A 17 9.18 -11.34 -19.85
N GLY A 18 9.84 -10.18 -19.77
CA GLY A 18 9.22 -8.87 -19.69
C GLY A 18 8.34 -8.57 -20.90
N THR A 19 7.02 -8.67 -20.73
CA THR A 19 6.05 -8.07 -21.65
C THR A 19 5.91 -6.59 -21.30
N GLY A 20 6.83 -5.81 -21.87
CA GLY A 20 6.89 -4.36 -21.72
C GLY A 20 5.63 -3.63 -22.20
N GLY A 21 5.14 -2.72 -21.35
CA GLY A 21 4.76 -1.34 -21.69
C GLY A 21 3.58 -1.04 -22.64
N ARG A 22 3.14 -1.95 -23.51
CA ARG A 22 2.16 -1.64 -24.58
C ARG A 22 0.68 -1.72 -24.15
N GLY A 23 0.38 -2.18 -22.94
CA GLY A 23 -1.00 -2.36 -22.47
C GLY A 23 -1.68 -1.12 -21.88
N THR A 24 -0.92 -0.12 -21.45
CA THR A 24 -1.43 1.06 -20.72
C THR A 24 -2.33 1.97 -21.55
N PRO A 25 -1.96 2.37 -22.80
CA PRO A 25 -2.79 3.29 -23.57
C PRO A 25 -4.10 2.64 -24.05
N ARG A 26 -4.08 1.34 -24.39
CA ARG A 26 -5.30 0.61 -24.78
C ARG A 26 -6.30 0.49 -23.64
N LYS A 27 -5.83 0.23 -22.42
CA LYS A 27 -6.69 0.19 -21.22
C LYS A 27 -7.29 1.56 -20.90
N ALA A 28 -6.51 2.63 -21.05
CA ALA A 28 -7.01 3.99 -20.85
C ALA A 28 -8.08 4.36 -21.88
N ALA A 29 -7.86 4.04 -23.16
CA ALA A 29 -8.84 4.29 -24.23
C ALA A 29 -10.16 3.51 -24.00
N LEU A 30 -10.07 2.24 -23.58
CA LEU A 30 -11.24 1.45 -23.24
C LEU A 30 -12.03 2.06 -22.07
N LEU A 31 -11.33 2.46 -20.99
CA LEU A 31 -11.99 3.11 -19.84
C LEU A 31 -12.67 4.43 -20.24
N ALA A 32 -12.04 5.23 -21.10
CA ALA A 32 -12.62 6.46 -21.60
C ALA A 32 -13.88 6.21 -22.45
N ALA A 33 -13.88 5.17 -23.29
CA ALA A 33 -15.06 4.79 -24.07
C ALA A 33 -16.22 4.32 -23.17
N VAL A 34 -15.93 3.43 -22.21
CA VAL A 34 -16.93 2.96 -21.24
C VAL A 34 -17.49 4.12 -20.42
N PHE A 35 -16.63 5.06 -20.02
CA PHE A 35 -17.02 6.27 -19.32
C PHE A 35 -18.01 7.10 -20.15
N ALA A 36 -17.68 7.39 -21.41
CA ALA A 36 -18.51 8.21 -22.29
C ALA A 36 -19.90 7.60 -22.52
N VAL A 37 -19.96 6.28 -22.78
CA VAL A 37 -21.22 5.54 -22.93
C VAL A 37 -22.04 5.58 -21.63
N SER A 38 -21.39 5.29 -20.50
CA SER A 38 -22.06 5.28 -19.19
C SER A 38 -22.62 6.66 -18.84
N TYR A 39 -21.86 7.72 -19.11
CA TYR A 39 -22.31 9.10 -18.89
C TYR A 39 -23.49 9.47 -19.79
N GLY A 40 -23.44 9.11 -21.08
CA GLY A 40 -24.57 9.31 -22.00
C GLY A 40 -25.85 8.63 -21.51
N LEU A 41 -25.74 7.43 -20.94
CA LEU A 41 -26.87 6.75 -20.30
C LEU A 41 -27.37 7.47 -19.06
N VAL A 42 -26.50 8.04 -18.22
CA VAL A 42 -26.91 8.82 -17.04
C VAL A 42 -27.71 10.06 -17.41
N LEU A 43 -27.38 10.71 -18.53
CA LEU A 43 -28.12 11.89 -19.01
C LEU A 43 -29.59 11.59 -19.31
N SER A 44 -29.99 10.31 -19.43
CA SER A 44 -31.40 9.94 -19.57
C SER A 44 -32.26 10.27 -18.34
N ILE A 45 -31.64 10.64 -17.20
CA ILE A 45 -32.36 11.13 -16.01
C ILE A 45 -33.19 12.39 -16.30
N TYR A 46 -32.87 13.14 -17.35
CA TYR A 46 -33.65 14.30 -17.80
C TYR A 46 -34.83 13.93 -18.71
N SER A 47 -35.00 12.65 -19.02
CA SER A 47 -36.08 12.16 -19.87
C SER A 47 -37.06 11.32 -19.05
N ASP A 48 -38.32 11.76 -19.01
CA ASP A 48 -39.40 11.01 -18.35
C ASP A 48 -39.63 9.62 -18.96
N THR A 49 -39.34 9.46 -20.25
CA THR A 49 -39.51 8.19 -20.97
C THR A 49 -38.33 7.24 -20.78
N PHE A 50 -37.12 7.79 -20.67
CA PHE A 50 -35.87 7.01 -20.70
C PHE A 50 -35.13 6.97 -19.37
N PHE A 51 -35.73 7.44 -18.27
CA PHE A 51 -35.06 7.53 -16.96
C PHE A 51 -34.49 6.19 -16.46
N TRP A 52 -35.09 5.05 -16.82
CA TRP A 52 -34.60 3.72 -16.44
C TRP A 52 -33.18 3.43 -16.94
N PHE A 53 -32.75 4.06 -18.05
CA PHE A 53 -31.37 3.94 -18.56
C PHE A 53 -30.34 4.67 -17.68
N ALA A 54 -30.75 5.57 -16.79
CA ALA A 54 -29.84 6.26 -15.90
C ALA A 54 -29.21 5.30 -14.86
N ILE A 55 -29.93 4.24 -14.47
CA ILE A 55 -29.46 3.24 -13.51
C ILE A 55 -28.22 2.49 -14.05
N PRO A 56 -28.26 1.82 -15.22
CA PRO A 56 -27.06 1.18 -15.77
C PRO A 56 -25.97 2.20 -16.11
N GLY A 57 -26.32 3.44 -16.48
CA GLY A 57 -25.35 4.53 -16.65
C GLY A 57 -24.58 4.84 -15.36
N LEU A 58 -25.27 4.97 -14.23
CA LEU A 58 -24.66 5.25 -12.93
C LEU A 58 -23.77 4.09 -12.48
N LEU A 59 -24.25 2.84 -12.64
CA LEU A 59 -23.46 1.65 -12.36
C LEU A 59 -22.19 1.58 -13.22
N GLY A 60 -22.30 1.94 -14.50
CA GLY A 60 -21.16 2.03 -15.42
C GLY A 60 -20.12 3.06 -14.97
N LEU A 61 -20.56 4.27 -14.61
CA LEU A 61 -19.68 5.32 -14.08
C LEU A 61 -18.97 4.88 -12.80
N VAL A 62 -19.70 4.32 -11.83
CA VAL A 62 -19.14 3.77 -10.58
C VAL A 62 -18.09 2.70 -10.89
N THR A 63 -18.39 1.79 -11.82
CA THR A 63 -17.46 0.71 -12.21
C THR A 63 -16.18 1.24 -12.83
N VAL A 64 -16.28 2.22 -13.74
CA VAL A 64 -15.11 2.87 -14.34
C VAL A 64 -14.25 3.54 -13.26
N VAL A 65 -14.87 4.26 -12.33
CA VAL A 65 -14.16 4.92 -11.23
C VAL A 65 -13.44 3.90 -10.36
N LEU A 66 -14.10 2.82 -9.96
CA LEU A 66 -13.49 1.76 -9.17
C LEU A 66 -12.32 1.10 -9.90
N LEU A 67 -12.46 0.81 -11.20
CA LEU A 67 -11.38 0.25 -12.02
C LEU A 67 -10.21 1.24 -12.16
N ALA A 68 -10.48 2.51 -12.43
CA ALA A 68 -9.45 3.55 -12.54
C ALA A 68 -8.68 3.71 -11.23
N VAL A 69 -9.39 3.77 -10.11
CA VAL A 69 -8.78 3.78 -8.76
C VAL A 69 -7.93 2.53 -8.60
N HIS A 70 -8.46 1.33 -8.86
CA HIS A 70 -7.73 0.07 -8.71
C HIS A 70 -6.44 0.00 -9.54
N LEU A 71 -6.45 0.53 -10.76
CA LEU A 71 -5.26 0.63 -11.61
C LEU A 71 -4.21 1.60 -11.05
N VAL A 72 -4.65 2.70 -10.44
CA VAL A 72 -3.75 3.64 -9.73
C VAL A 72 -3.22 3.03 -8.44
N LEU A 73 -4.05 2.28 -7.71
CA LEU A 73 -3.67 1.60 -6.47
C LEU A 73 -2.65 0.50 -6.73
N ARG A 74 -2.95 -0.41 -7.65
CA ARG A 74 -2.16 -1.64 -7.90
C ARG A 74 -0.97 -1.45 -8.81
N ARG A 75 -0.61 -0.22 -9.16
CA ARG A 75 0.62 0.01 -9.92
C ARG A 75 1.80 -0.40 -9.03
N PRO A 76 2.52 -1.50 -9.36
CA PRO A 76 3.64 -1.95 -8.53
C PRO A 76 4.68 -0.84 -8.45
N PHE A 77 5.50 -0.88 -7.39
CA PHE A 77 6.77 -0.16 -7.41
C PHE A 77 7.47 -0.56 -8.72
N GLY A 78 7.71 0.41 -9.60
CA GLY A 78 8.23 0.13 -10.92
C GLY A 78 9.56 -0.60 -10.76
N GLY A 79 9.75 -1.73 -11.45
CA GLY A 79 10.99 -2.50 -11.45
C GLY A 79 12.19 -1.80 -12.12
N GLY A 80 12.22 -0.46 -12.07
CA GLY A 80 13.41 0.33 -12.37
C GLY A 80 14.08 0.72 -11.06
N GLY A 81 15.41 0.83 -11.08
CA GLY A 81 16.20 1.15 -9.88
C GLY A 81 15.63 2.35 -9.12
N VAL A 82 15.55 2.22 -7.80
CA VAL A 82 15.13 3.31 -6.92
C VAL A 82 16.19 4.41 -6.88
N PRO A 83 15.82 5.69 -6.71
CA PRO A 83 16.76 6.82 -6.77
C PRO A 83 17.54 7.04 -5.46
N PHE A 84 17.66 6.01 -4.62
CA PHE A 84 18.32 6.05 -3.31
C PHE A 84 19.06 4.74 -3.03
N ALA A 85 20.00 4.77 -2.09
CA ALA A 85 20.77 3.58 -1.74
C ALA A 85 19.91 2.57 -0.98
N THR A 86 19.92 1.31 -1.41
CA THR A 86 19.18 0.19 -0.79
C THR A 86 20.05 -0.70 0.09
N ASP A 87 21.27 -0.25 0.38
CA ASP A 87 22.28 -0.94 1.19
C ASP A 87 22.20 -0.55 2.69
N GLY A 88 21.10 0.08 3.11
CA GLY A 88 20.91 0.53 4.49
C GLY A 88 21.70 1.77 4.89
N SER A 89 22.55 2.32 4.02
CA SER A 89 23.30 3.56 4.31
C SER A 89 22.39 4.80 4.33
N ASP A 90 21.34 4.81 3.50
CA ASP A 90 20.39 5.91 3.39
C ASP A 90 19.08 5.64 4.16
N ARG A 91 18.89 6.37 5.26
CA ARG A 91 17.68 6.28 6.10
C ARG A 91 16.53 7.13 5.58
N GLN A 92 16.83 8.20 4.84
CA GLN A 92 15.84 9.21 4.46
C GLN A 92 15.30 9.01 3.06
N GLY A 93 16.14 8.56 2.12
CA GLY A 93 15.79 8.29 0.73
C GLY A 93 14.58 7.38 0.57
N PRO A 94 14.53 6.20 1.22
CA PRO A 94 13.39 5.31 1.13
C PRO A 94 12.09 5.99 1.54
N VAL A 95 12.08 6.68 2.69
CA VAL A 95 10.90 7.36 3.23
C VAL A 95 10.44 8.49 2.30
N LYS A 96 11.36 9.36 1.89
CA LYS A 96 11.06 10.50 1.02
C LYS A 96 10.48 10.04 -0.31
N HIS A 97 11.05 8.99 -0.88
CA HIS A 97 10.57 8.42 -2.12
C HIS A 97 9.17 7.83 -1.97
N HIS A 98 8.93 6.99 -0.94
CA HIS A 98 7.61 6.41 -0.68
C HIS A 98 6.56 7.50 -0.44
N TYR A 99 6.87 8.52 0.35
CA TYR A 99 5.98 9.64 0.61
C TYR A 99 5.65 10.43 -0.68
N THR A 100 6.64 10.65 -1.55
CA THR A 100 6.44 11.34 -2.83
C THR A 100 5.53 10.52 -3.75
N VAL A 101 5.73 9.21 -3.83
CA VAL A 101 4.90 8.30 -4.64
C VAL A 101 3.46 8.26 -4.11
N LEU A 102 3.29 8.08 -2.79
CA LEU A 102 1.99 8.08 -2.11
C LEU A 102 1.24 9.40 -2.37
N THR A 103 1.91 10.54 -2.13
CA THR A 103 1.32 11.87 -2.30
C THR A 103 0.95 12.14 -3.76
N ARG A 104 1.81 11.77 -4.72
CA ARG A 104 1.50 11.92 -6.14
C ARG A 104 0.27 11.10 -6.55
N ARG A 105 0.16 9.86 -6.10
CA ARG A 105 -1.00 8.99 -6.39
C ARG A 105 -2.28 9.52 -5.72
N TYR A 106 -2.17 10.05 -4.50
CA TYR A 106 -3.27 10.70 -3.81
C TYR A 106 -3.76 11.95 -4.56
N LEU A 107 -2.85 12.81 -5.00
CA LEU A 107 -3.20 14.03 -5.77
C LEU A 107 -3.85 13.68 -7.11
N LEU A 108 -3.42 12.60 -7.78
CA LEU A 108 -4.05 12.12 -9.02
C LEU A 108 -5.53 11.70 -8.82
N ILE A 109 -5.96 11.44 -7.60
CA ILE A 109 -7.35 11.07 -7.27
C ILE A 109 -8.11 12.29 -6.74
N VAL A 110 -7.50 13.03 -5.81
CA VAL A 110 -8.15 14.16 -5.16
C VAL A 110 -8.40 15.31 -6.11
N VAL A 111 -7.44 15.67 -6.96
CA VAL A 111 -7.60 16.82 -7.87
C VAL A 111 -8.78 16.61 -8.83
N PRO A 112 -8.90 15.46 -9.54
CA PRO A 112 -10.08 15.18 -10.35
C PRO A 112 -11.37 15.06 -9.52
N GLY A 113 -11.32 14.45 -8.34
CA GLY A 113 -12.48 14.34 -7.45
C GLY A 113 -13.04 15.69 -7.04
N VAL A 114 -12.17 16.62 -6.61
CA VAL A 114 -12.54 18.00 -6.28
C VAL A 114 -13.08 18.73 -7.52
N ALA A 115 -12.41 18.60 -8.67
CA ALA A 115 -12.88 19.24 -9.90
C ALA A 115 -14.28 18.75 -10.31
N MET A 116 -14.53 17.44 -10.24
CA MET A 116 -15.83 16.83 -10.53
C MET A 116 -16.93 17.28 -9.56
N THR A 117 -16.59 17.62 -8.31
CA THR A 117 -17.55 18.12 -7.33
C THR A 117 -17.79 19.62 -7.46
N VAL A 118 -16.74 20.42 -7.64
CA VAL A 118 -16.81 21.89 -7.56
C VAL A 118 -17.25 22.52 -8.89
N LEU A 119 -16.77 22.02 -10.04
CA LEU A 119 -17.10 22.62 -11.34
C LEU A 119 -18.60 22.62 -11.66
N PRO A 120 -19.38 21.55 -11.44
CA PRO A 120 -20.82 21.57 -11.69
C PRO A 120 -21.55 22.63 -10.85
N LEU A 121 -21.14 22.79 -9.58
CA LEU A 121 -21.72 23.75 -8.65
C LEU A 121 -21.44 25.19 -9.06
N LEU A 122 -20.21 25.48 -9.53
CA LEU A 122 -19.83 26.82 -9.96
C LEU A 122 -20.48 27.21 -11.29
N LEU A 123 -20.61 26.27 -12.23
CA LEU A 123 -21.15 26.55 -13.56
C LEU A 123 -22.68 26.57 -13.59
N GLY A 124 -23.36 26.03 -12.56
CA GLY A 124 -24.83 25.96 -12.50
C GLY A 124 -25.44 25.06 -13.59
N ILE A 125 -24.64 24.15 -14.15
CA ILE A 125 -25.05 23.32 -15.28
C ILE A 125 -25.69 22.04 -14.75
N GLY A 126 -27.02 21.96 -14.87
CA GLY A 126 -27.80 20.83 -14.37
C GLY A 126 -27.26 19.47 -14.82
N TYR A 127 -26.96 19.30 -16.11
CA TYR A 127 -26.51 18.01 -16.64
C TYR A 127 -25.17 17.51 -16.09
N LEU A 128 -24.40 18.36 -15.39
CA LEU A 128 -23.18 17.95 -14.71
C LEU A 128 -23.41 17.43 -13.27
N ASN A 129 -24.63 17.52 -12.73
CA ASN A 129 -24.95 17.08 -11.36
C ASN A 129 -24.49 15.65 -11.02
N PRO A 130 -24.55 14.65 -11.92
CA PRO A 130 -24.04 13.32 -11.62
C PRO A 130 -22.54 13.27 -11.26
N PHE A 131 -21.75 14.23 -11.75
CA PHE A 131 -20.32 14.32 -11.40
C PHE A 131 -20.11 14.66 -9.93
N ILE A 132 -21.05 15.35 -9.27
CA ILE A 132 -20.94 15.67 -7.86
C ILE A 132 -20.88 14.38 -7.03
N GLY A 133 -21.81 13.45 -7.29
CA GLY A 133 -21.84 12.15 -6.60
C GLY A 133 -20.59 11.31 -6.87
N VAL A 134 -20.16 11.26 -8.12
CA VAL A 134 -18.92 10.55 -8.52
C VAL A 134 -17.69 11.17 -7.86
N GLY A 135 -17.57 12.49 -7.86
CA GLY A 135 -16.46 13.23 -7.24
C GLY A 135 -16.40 13.00 -5.74
N LEU A 136 -17.54 13.06 -5.03
CA LEU A 136 -17.61 12.79 -3.59
C LEU A 136 -17.23 11.34 -3.27
N MET A 137 -17.69 10.37 -4.07
CA MET A 137 -17.32 8.96 -3.90
C MET A 137 -15.81 8.75 -4.11
N LEU A 138 -15.24 9.35 -5.16
CA LEU A 138 -13.82 9.26 -5.46
C LEU A 138 -12.96 9.86 -4.34
N LEU A 139 -13.37 11.02 -3.81
CA LEU A 139 -12.72 11.68 -2.68
C LEU A 139 -12.80 10.82 -1.42
N SER A 140 -13.97 10.27 -1.11
CA SER A 140 -14.18 9.43 0.08
C SER A 140 -13.34 8.16 0.03
N LEU A 141 -13.39 7.41 -1.08
CA LEU A 141 -12.61 6.17 -1.25
C LEU A 141 -11.11 6.44 -1.31
N GLY A 142 -10.69 7.47 -2.06
CA GLY A 142 -9.30 7.89 -2.14
C GLY A 142 -8.74 8.25 -0.76
N THR A 143 -9.43 9.12 -0.03
CA THR A 143 -9.00 9.56 1.31
C THR A 143 -8.94 8.40 2.29
N ARG A 144 -9.98 7.56 2.34
CA ARG A 144 -10.04 6.39 3.23
C ARG A 144 -8.93 5.38 2.96
N PHE A 145 -8.52 5.21 1.69
CA PHE A 145 -7.47 4.27 1.32
C PHE A 145 -6.06 4.84 1.55
N TRP A 146 -5.79 6.08 1.12
CA TRP A 146 -4.43 6.64 1.09
C TRP A 146 -3.97 7.27 2.42
N LEU A 147 -4.87 7.86 3.22
CA LEU A 147 -4.46 8.48 4.48
C LEU A 147 -3.81 7.48 5.46
N PRO A 148 -4.34 6.25 5.65
CA PRO A 148 -3.66 5.25 6.46
C PRO A 148 -2.25 4.95 5.96
N GLN A 149 -2.06 4.85 4.63
CA GLN A 149 -0.78 4.54 4.02
C GLN A 149 0.26 5.66 4.19
N ILE A 150 -0.15 6.91 4.05
CA ILE A 150 0.68 8.08 4.36
C ILE A 150 1.06 8.06 5.85
N GLY A 151 0.10 7.75 6.74
CA GLY A 151 0.36 7.59 8.16
C GLY A 151 1.39 6.50 8.48
N TRP A 152 1.37 5.37 7.77
CA TRP A 152 2.39 4.32 7.92
C TRP A 152 3.77 4.78 7.45
N SER A 153 3.86 5.50 6.33
CA SER A 153 5.12 6.10 5.88
C SER A 153 5.70 7.08 6.91
N TRP A 154 4.85 7.87 7.56
CA TRP A 154 5.27 8.77 8.65
C TRP A 154 5.75 8.03 9.89
N ARG A 155 5.11 6.91 10.24
CA ARG A 155 5.61 6.05 11.34
C ARG A 155 6.97 5.46 11.00
N SER A 156 7.15 4.96 9.77
CA SER A 156 8.46 4.48 9.33
C SER A 156 9.51 5.58 9.38
N ALA A 157 9.17 6.80 8.97
CA ALA A 157 10.05 7.98 9.10
C ALA A 157 10.46 8.23 10.55
N ARG A 158 9.52 8.11 11.49
CA ARG A 158 9.78 8.31 12.92
C ARG A 158 10.73 7.25 13.49
N VAL A 159 10.57 5.99 13.09
CA VAL A 159 11.48 4.91 13.50
C VAL A 159 12.89 5.16 12.96
N LEU A 160 13.02 5.52 11.67
CA LEU A 160 14.31 5.75 11.01
C LEU A 160 15.06 7.01 11.47
N LYS A 161 14.39 7.90 12.21
CA LYS A 161 15.06 9.00 12.93
C LYS A 161 15.81 8.54 14.17
N VAL A 162 15.45 7.39 14.72
CA VAL A 162 15.90 6.91 16.04
C VAL A 162 16.75 5.65 15.92
N TYR A 163 16.43 4.79 14.94
CA TYR A 163 17.10 3.51 14.72
C TYR A 163 17.87 3.51 13.41
N ASP A 164 19.02 2.84 13.46
CA ASP A 164 19.93 2.65 12.35
C ASP A 164 19.58 1.31 11.68
N PHE A 165 19.89 1.18 10.40
CA PHE A 165 19.68 -0.07 9.70
C PHE A 165 20.75 -1.08 10.08
N GLU A 166 20.31 -2.28 10.43
CA GLU A 166 21.15 -3.45 10.62
C GLU A 166 20.73 -4.55 9.65
N PHE A 167 21.69 -5.15 8.95
CA PHE A 167 21.38 -6.25 8.06
C PHE A 167 20.98 -7.49 8.85
N ARG A 168 19.85 -8.10 8.48
CA ARG A 168 19.30 -9.30 9.12
C ARG A 168 19.02 -10.38 8.08
N SER A 169 19.61 -11.55 8.33
CA SER A 169 19.41 -12.79 7.57
C SER A 169 19.53 -14.00 8.52
N PRO A 170 18.82 -15.11 8.29
CA PRO A 170 17.82 -15.31 7.24
C PRO A 170 16.48 -14.61 7.55
N VAL A 171 15.62 -14.45 6.53
CA VAL A 171 14.25 -13.97 6.72
C VAL A 171 13.29 -15.09 6.35
N GLN A 172 12.57 -15.59 7.35
CA GLN A 172 11.57 -16.64 7.12
C GLN A 172 10.23 -15.98 6.82
N LYS A 173 9.76 -16.15 5.58
CA LYS A 173 8.41 -15.75 5.18
C LYS A 173 7.42 -16.72 5.82
N SER A 174 6.43 -16.19 6.53
CA SER A 174 5.30 -16.99 7.02
C SER A 174 4.01 -16.54 6.35
N ASN A 175 2.90 -17.25 6.59
CA ASN A 175 1.62 -17.06 5.88
C ASN A 175 1.28 -15.59 5.58
N LEU A 176 0.81 -15.33 4.36
CA LEU A 176 0.18 -14.06 4.01
C LEU A 176 -1.09 -13.92 4.86
N GLN A 177 -1.17 -12.84 5.65
CA GLN A 177 -2.42 -12.46 6.28
C GLN A 177 -3.24 -11.63 5.27
N SER A 178 -4.56 -11.61 5.44
CA SER A 178 -5.41 -10.74 4.64
C SER A 178 -5.12 -9.26 4.95
N LEU A 179 -5.46 -8.37 4.00
CA LEU A 179 -5.42 -6.90 4.15
C LEU A 179 -4.02 -6.25 4.21
N GLY A 180 -3.05 -6.76 3.44
CA GLY A 180 -1.73 -6.12 3.28
C GLY A 180 -0.83 -6.20 4.51
N ARG A 181 -1.20 -7.04 5.49
CA ARG A 181 -0.31 -7.50 6.57
C ARG A 181 0.33 -8.81 6.14
N ARG A 182 1.62 -8.94 6.35
CA ARG A 182 2.36 -10.17 6.05
C ARG A 182 3.18 -10.56 7.25
N SER A 183 3.31 -11.85 7.50
CA SER A 183 4.06 -12.32 8.65
C SER A 183 5.45 -12.81 8.25
N LEU A 184 6.47 -12.42 8.99
CA LEU A 184 7.85 -12.80 8.76
C LEU A 184 8.58 -13.00 10.09
N THR A 185 9.66 -13.75 10.09
CA THR A 185 10.59 -13.83 11.23
C THR A 185 11.95 -13.33 10.77
N LEU A 186 12.55 -12.42 11.54
CA LEU A 186 13.87 -11.84 11.28
C LEU A 186 14.91 -12.65 12.05
N GLY A 187 15.79 -13.39 11.37
CA GLY A 187 16.86 -14.17 12.00
C GLY A 187 16.54 -15.65 12.21
N ALA A 188 17.25 -16.26 13.15
CA ALA A 188 17.21 -17.69 13.45
C ALA A 188 16.15 -18.04 14.51
N GLU A 189 16.13 -19.31 14.93
CA GLU A 189 15.16 -19.87 15.88
C GLU A 189 15.11 -19.06 17.19
N GLY A 190 13.90 -18.65 17.60
CA GLY A 190 13.67 -17.84 18.81
C GLY A 190 13.34 -16.37 18.56
N SER A 191 13.58 -15.83 17.36
CA SER A 191 13.20 -14.46 17.03
C SER A 191 11.67 -14.27 16.95
N PRO A 192 11.13 -13.13 17.39
CA PRO A 192 9.69 -12.91 17.38
C PRO A 192 9.15 -12.85 15.95
N ARG A 193 8.02 -13.52 15.74
CA ARG A 193 7.26 -13.39 14.50
C ARG A 193 6.72 -11.96 14.40
N MET A 194 7.05 -11.29 13.31
CA MET A 194 6.67 -9.92 12.98
C MET A 194 5.52 -9.90 11.98
N ALA A 195 4.57 -9.00 12.17
CA ALA A 195 3.61 -8.56 11.17
C ALA A 195 4.17 -7.31 10.47
N ALA A 196 4.58 -7.47 9.22
CA ALA A 196 4.98 -6.41 8.32
C ALA A 196 3.79 -5.85 7.56
N ARG A 197 3.75 -4.53 7.43
CA ARG A 197 2.77 -3.81 6.61
C ARG A 197 3.51 -2.91 5.63
N GLU A 198 3.22 -3.11 4.37
CA GLU A 198 3.76 -2.30 3.29
C GLU A 198 2.88 -1.04 3.10
N PRO A 199 3.45 0.18 3.14
CA PRO A 199 2.71 1.41 2.93
C PRO A 199 2.06 1.52 1.55
N LEU A 200 2.52 0.79 0.54
CA LEU A 200 1.99 0.90 -0.83
C LEU A 200 1.06 -0.23 -1.24
N PHE A 201 0.79 -1.17 -0.34
CA PHE A 201 -0.14 -2.27 -0.57
C PHE A 201 0.19 -3.08 -1.84
N SER A 202 1.17 -3.97 -1.77
CA SER A 202 1.29 -5.08 -2.71
C SER A 202 0.63 -6.34 -2.12
N ASP A 203 0.14 -7.23 -2.98
CA ASP A 203 -0.34 -8.56 -2.57
C ASP A 203 0.80 -9.60 -2.55
N GLN A 204 2.03 -9.22 -2.95
CA GLN A 204 3.14 -10.14 -3.18
C GLN A 204 4.40 -9.73 -2.40
N TRP A 205 5.12 -10.71 -1.86
CA TRP A 205 6.46 -10.47 -1.31
C TRP A 205 7.43 -10.12 -2.44
N PRO A 206 8.31 -9.10 -2.27
CA PRO A 206 9.47 -8.96 -3.13
C PRO A 206 10.32 -10.22 -3.07
N GLN A 207 10.90 -10.59 -4.21
CA GLN A 207 11.68 -11.83 -4.33
C GLN A 207 12.98 -11.74 -3.51
N GLU A 208 13.53 -10.54 -3.48
CA GLU A 208 14.82 -10.13 -2.93
C GLU A 208 14.87 -10.25 -1.41
N ILE A 209 13.72 -10.24 -0.73
CA ILE A 209 13.65 -10.40 0.73
C ILE A 209 14.21 -11.75 1.21
N ALA A 210 14.31 -12.76 0.32
CA ALA A 210 14.95 -14.04 0.63
C ALA A 210 16.46 -13.89 0.92
N ARG A 211 17.10 -12.84 0.40
CA ARG A 211 18.53 -12.54 0.64
C ARG A 211 18.79 -11.92 2.00
N GLY A 212 17.75 -11.45 2.69
CA GLY A 212 17.84 -10.68 3.93
C GLY A 212 17.17 -9.32 3.80
N VAL A 213 17.13 -8.59 4.90
CA VAL A 213 16.59 -7.23 4.96
C VAL A 213 17.43 -6.33 5.85
N TRP A 214 17.37 -5.04 5.59
CA TRP A 214 17.85 -4.03 6.53
C TRP A 214 16.74 -3.74 7.54
N PHE A 215 16.96 -4.05 8.81
CA PHE A 215 16.01 -3.80 9.90
C PHE A 215 16.47 -2.61 10.74
N ALA A 216 15.58 -1.65 10.96
CA ALA A 216 15.77 -0.55 11.89
C ALA A 216 14.66 -0.59 12.93
N GLY A 217 14.99 -0.95 14.17
CA GLY A 217 14.03 -1.05 15.25
C GLY A 217 14.53 -1.87 16.43
N ASP A 218 13.58 -2.37 17.21
CA ASP A 218 13.82 -3.17 18.41
C ASP A 218 12.84 -4.34 18.41
N GLU A 219 13.34 -5.59 18.40
CA GLU A 219 12.54 -6.79 18.16
C GLU A 219 11.27 -6.91 19.05
N PRO A 220 11.33 -6.74 20.38
CA PRO A 220 10.14 -6.68 21.25
C PRO A 220 9.08 -5.60 20.92
N PHE A 221 9.48 -4.51 20.26
CA PHE A 221 8.63 -3.35 19.97
C PHE A 221 8.24 -3.23 18.48
N GLY A 222 9.02 -3.82 17.58
CA GLY A 222 8.89 -3.68 16.14
C GLY A 222 9.90 -2.71 15.52
N GLY A 223 9.63 -2.28 14.29
CA GLY A 223 10.53 -1.42 13.57
C GLY A 223 10.13 -1.21 12.12
N VAL A 224 11.13 -1.07 11.27
CA VAL A 224 10.99 -0.91 9.82
C VAL A 224 11.97 -1.85 9.15
N ILE A 225 11.53 -2.52 8.09
CA ILE A 225 12.40 -3.25 7.19
C ILE A 225 12.52 -2.50 5.86
N LEU A 226 13.71 -2.53 5.29
CA LEU A 226 14.03 -2.12 3.94
C LEU A 226 14.54 -3.34 3.18
N VAL A 227 13.88 -3.66 2.06
CA VAL A 227 14.28 -4.79 1.21
C VAL A 227 15.40 -4.31 0.26
N PRO A 228 16.54 -5.02 0.21
CA PRO A 228 17.62 -4.70 -0.73
C PRO A 228 17.15 -4.74 -2.18
N ASP A 229 17.80 -3.94 -3.03
CA ASP A 229 17.58 -3.81 -4.48
C ASP A 229 16.21 -3.21 -4.89
N THR A 230 15.10 -3.64 -4.27
CA THR A 230 13.76 -3.11 -4.54
C THR A 230 13.49 -1.80 -3.83
N GLY A 231 14.16 -1.58 -2.69
CA GLY A 231 13.96 -0.42 -1.85
C GLY A 231 12.60 -0.38 -1.15
N GLU A 232 11.84 -1.47 -1.16
CA GLU A 232 10.54 -1.55 -0.50
C GLU A 232 10.68 -1.37 1.01
N LEU A 233 9.89 -0.45 1.57
CA LEU A 233 9.87 -0.17 3.00
C LEU A 233 8.62 -0.79 3.63
N MET A 234 8.76 -1.53 4.74
CA MET A 234 7.62 -2.07 5.48
C MET A 234 7.75 -1.79 6.95
N PHE A 235 6.67 -1.32 7.58
CA PHE A 235 6.61 -1.16 9.02
C PHE A 235 6.30 -2.52 9.66
N THR A 236 7.01 -2.88 10.72
CA THR A 236 6.89 -4.19 11.38
C THR A 236 6.54 -4.03 12.85
N GLN A 237 5.69 -4.93 13.36
CA GLN A 237 5.44 -5.09 14.80
C GLN A 237 5.34 -6.58 15.14
N PRO A 238 5.60 -6.99 16.39
CA PRO A 238 5.34 -8.36 16.82
C PRO A 238 3.90 -8.78 16.51
N ALA A 239 3.75 -9.89 15.79
CA ALA A 239 2.44 -10.40 15.39
C ALA A 239 1.56 -10.69 16.63
N ASN A 240 2.18 -11.24 17.68
CA ASN A 240 1.58 -11.43 18.99
C ASN A 240 2.11 -10.38 19.97
N TRP A 241 1.55 -9.17 19.91
CA TRP A 241 1.94 -8.05 20.77
C TRP A 241 1.98 -8.41 22.26
N SER A 242 0.94 -9.08 22.77
CA SER A 242 0.82 -9.45 24.18
C SER A 242 1.89 -10.45 24.65
N VAL A 243 2.32 -11.37 23.78
CA VAL A 243 3.35 -12.36 24.10
C VAL A 243 4.70 -11.69 24.37
N GLN A 244 4.96 -10.56 23.71
CA GLN A 244 6.19 -9.78 23.88
C GLN A 244 6.12 -8.77 25.04
N GLU A 245 5.06 -8.76 25.85
CA GLU A 245 4.92 -7.79 26.96
C GLU A 245 6.04 -7.94 27.99
N ARG A 246 6.36 -9.18 28.41
CA ARG A 246 7.47 -9.43 29.35
C ARG A 246 8.80 -8.97 28.77
N ALA A 247 9.06 -9.28 27.49
CA ALA A 247 10.29 -8.87 26.82
C ALA A 247 10.42 -7.33 26.71
N ARG A 248 9.31 -6.61 26.52
CA ARG A 248 9.28 -5.14 26.53
C ARG A 248 9.50 -4.56 27.93
N GLN A 249 8.88 -5.14 28.96
CA GLN A 249 9.07 -4.69 30.35
C GLN A 249 10.49 -4.95 30.85
N GLN A 250 11.08 -6.06 30.42
CA GLN A 250 12.47 -6.42 30.71
C GLN A 250 13.48 -5.66 29.84
N ALA A 251 13.03 -5.02 28.76
CA ALA A 251 13.90 -4.12 28.00
C ALA A 251 14.33 -2.98 28.93
N GLY A 252 15.64 -2.71 29.01
CA GLY A 252 16.17 -1.63 29.85
C GLY A 252 15.51 -0.27 29.53
N ALA A 253 15.52 0.63 30.51
CA ALA A 253 14.84 1.94 30.42
C ALA A 253 15.22 2.72 29.14
N GLU A 254 16.49 2.67 28.74
CA GLU A 254 16.98 3.29 27.51
C GLU A 254 16.27 2.77 26.25
N ARG A 255 16.09 1.44 26.13
CA ARG A 255 15.40 0.81 24.99
C ARG A 255 13.93 1.18 24.97
N GLN A 256 13.28 1.22 26.14
CA GLN A 256 11.88 1.63 26.26
C GLN A 256 11.69 3.10 25.83
N GLU A 257 12.56 3.99 26.28
CA GLU A 257 12.52 5.41 25.88
C GLU A 257 12.79 5.59 24.39
N LYS A 258 13.77 4.85 23.85
CA LYS A 258 14.07 4.84 22.40
C LYS A 258 12.86 4.36 21.59
N ALA A 259 12.20 3.29 22.00
CA ALA A 259 10.97 2.80 21.38
C ALA A 259 9.81 3.81 21.50
N ALA A 260 9.69 4.51 22.63
CA ALA A 260 8.69 5.55 22.82
C ALA A 260 8.90 6.73 21.87
N ARG A 261 10.15 7.22 21.71
CA ARG A 261 10.51 8.28 20.75
C ARG A 261 10.21 7.88 19.31
N ALA A 262 10.45 6.60 18.97
CA ALA A 262 10.12 6.05 17.66
C ALA A 262 8.61 5.83 17.44
N GLY A 263 7.78 5.94 18.49
CA GLY A 263 6.34 5.67 18.43
C GLY A 263 6.00 4.16 18.38
N LEU A 264 6.92 3.31 18.83
CA LEU A 264 6.78 1.85 18.86
C LEU A 264 6.24 1.33 20.21
N ALA A 265 6.06 2.18 21.22
CA ALA A 265 5.63 1.73 22.56
C ALA A 265 4.18 1.18 22.62
N ARG A 266 3.38 1.34 21.56
CA ARG A 266 1.98 0.90 21.52
C ARG A 266 1.70 0.05 20.29
N LYS A 267 0.77 -0.90 20.43
CA LYS A 267 0.21 -1.65 19.31
C LYS A 267 -0.59 -0.72 18.40
N VAL A 268 -0.51 -0.95 17.09
CA VAL A 268 -1.14 -0.13 16.06
C VAL A 268 -2.07 -0.94 15.16
#